data_AF-A0A0B3ABW4-F1
#
_entry.id   AF-A0A0B3ABW4-F1
#
_cell.length_a   1.000
_cell.length_b   1.000
_cell.length_c   1.000
_cell.angle_alpha   90.00
_cell.angle_beta   90.00
_cell.angle_gamma   90.00
#
_symmetry.space_group_name_H-M   'P 1'
#
loop_
_entity.id
_entity.type
_entity.pdbx_description
1 polymer ?
#
loop_
_entity_poly.entity_id
_entity_poly.type
_entity_poly.pdbx_seq_one_letter_code
_entity_poly.pdbx_strand_id
1 'polypeptide(L)'
;MGYNYSPQSNEGLQFGKKGKHLAIAAVIILFAGIFYFVGNTMTGYATYSKSLETQLNNTQAELTAVQEQKDICESVLENMRSNLGSLNSSLSTCGSNLASNRLSLDNCNKERVRLENEGNNLSASLNSCRTENENSIQSYKQLARSSVRPICCSFGDVQSAAIRNWNITNGSIVCNGNYTINCTSGESNY
;
A
#
# COMPACT_ATOMS: atom_id res chain seq x y z
N MET A 1 -69.05 -93.80 -57.21
CA MET A 1 -68.24 -94.84 -56.53
C MET A 1 -67.72 -94.21 -55.25
N GLY A 2 -68.32 -94.56 -54.12
CA GLY A 2 -68.02 -93.97 -52.81
C GLY A 2 -66.98 -94.79 -52.07
N TYR A 3 -65.99 -94.12 -51.49
CA TYR A 3 -65.08 -94.72 -50.52
C TYR A 3 -65.54 -94.31 -49.13
N ASN A 4 -66.02 -95.32 -48.41
CA ASN A 4 -66.45 -95.30 -47.02
C ASN A 4 -65.20 -95.49 -46.15
N TYR A 5 -64.82 -94.49 -45.36
CA TYR A 5 -63.78 -94.64 -44.33
C TYR A 5 -64.44 -94.58 -42.95
N SER A 6 -64.52 -95.75 -42.31
CA SER A 6 -64.82 -95.88 -40.89
C SER A 6 -63.65 -95.36 -40.05
N PRO A 7 -63.89 -94.55 -39.01
CA PRO A 7 -62.89 -94.33 -37.97
C PRO A 7 -62.88 -95.54 -37.02
N GLN A 8 -61.74 -96.24 -36.94
CA GLN A 8 -61.48 -97.20 -35.88
C GLN A 8 -61.35 -96.47 -34.54
N SER A 9 -62.14 -96.95 -33.59
CA SER A 9 -62.15 -96.53 -32.20
C SER A 9 -61.01 -97.19 -31.41
N ASN A 10 -60.57 -96.45 -30.38
CA ASN A 10 -59.86 -96.87 -29.18
C ASN A 10 -58.43 -97.40 -29.31
N GLU A 11 -57.49 -96.63 -28.75
CA GLU A 11 -56.69 -97.13 -27.62
C GLU A 11 -56.62 -96.05 -26.53
N GLY A 12 -57.52 -96.16 -25.55
CA GLY A 12 -57.39 -95.44 -24.29
C GLY A 12 -56.23 -96.04 -23.50
N LEU A 13 -55.17 -95.24 -23.32
CA LEU A 13 -54.05 -95.58 -22.45
C LEU A 13 -54.55 -95.63 -20.99
N GLN A 14 -55.00 -96.80 -20.55
CA GLN A 14 -55.32 -97.06 -19.15
C GLN A 14 -54.02 -97.10 -18.33
N PHE A 15 -53.64 -95.95 -17.78
CA PHE A 15 -52.62 -95.88 -16.74
C PHE A 15 -53.12 -96.57 -15.47
N GLY A 16 -52.59 -97.76 -15.21
CA GLY A 16 -52.81 -98.49 -13.96
C GLY A 16 -52.48 -97.64 -12.73
N LYS A 17 -53.15 -97.90 -11.61
CA LYS A 17 -53.10 -97.16 -10.33
C LYS A 17 -51.69 -96.77 -9.83
N LYS A 18 -50.61 -97.46 -10.25
CA LYS A 18 -49.22 -97.13 -9.90
C LYS A 18 -48.56 -96.06 -10.80
N GLY A 19 -49.02 -95.88 -12.04
CA GLY A 19 -48.47 -94.86 -12.95
C GLY A 19 -48.99 -93.44 -12.72
N LYS A 20 -50.16 -93.30 -12.06
CA LYS A 20 -50.69 -91.99 -11.64
C LYS A 20 -49.78 -91.30 -10.61
N HIS A 21 -49.21 -92.07 -9.67
CA HIS A 21 -48.26 -91.54 -8.69
C HIS A 21 -46.94 -91.12 -9.33
N LEU A 22 -46.49 -91.83 -10.36
CA LEU A 22 -45.26 -91.50 -11.10
C LEU A 22 -45.43 -90.24 -11.96
N ALA A 23 -46.59 -90.09 -12.62
CA ALA A 23 -46.93 -88.89 -13.38
C ALA A 23 -47.08 -87.65 -12.48
N ILE A 24 -47.72 -87.80 -11.32
CA ILE A 24 -47.83 -86.73 -10.32
C ILE A 24 -46.45 -86.32 -9.79
N ALA A 25 -45.57 -87.29 -9.49
CA ALA A 25 -44.20 -87.00 -9.03
C ALA A 25 -43.37 -86.26 -10.10
N ALA A 26 -43.47 -86.66 -11.36
CA ALA A 26 -42.78 -86.01 -12.47
C ALA A 26 -43.24 -84.55 -12.65
N VAL A 27 -44.53 -84.28 -12.52
CA VAL A 27 -45.09 -82.92 -12.58
C VAL A 27 -44.59 -82.06 -11.41
N ILE A 28 -44.56 -82.60 -10.19
CA ILE A 28 -44.06 -81.88 -9.01
C ILE A 28 -42.58 -81.52 -9.16
N ILE A 29 -41.75 -82.44 -9.66
CA ILE A 29 -40.31 -82.18 -9.89
C ILE A 29 -40.12 -81.12 -10.97
N LEU A 30 -40.94 -81.15 -12.03
CA LEU A 30 -40.88 -80.17 -13.11
C LEU A 30 -41.28 -78.76 -12.63
N PHE A 31 -42.34 -78.66 -11.82
CA PHE A 31 -42.71 -77.40 -11.17
C PHE A 31 -41.62 -76.93 -10.20
N ALA A 32 -41.04 -77.81 -9.37
CA ALA A 32 -39.95 -77.46 -8.46
C ALA A 32 -38.71 -76.95 -9.22
N GLY A 33 -38.36 -77.57 -10.36
CA GLY A 33 -37.28 -77.12 -11.23
C GLY A 33 -37.54 -75.74 -11.85
N ILE A 34 -38.77 -75.49 -12.31
CA ILE A 34 -39.18 -74.17 -12.83
C ILE A 34 -39.13 -73.12 -11.71
N PHE A 35 -39.66 -73.42 -10.52
CA PHE A 35 -39.63 -72.49 -9.38
C PHE A 35 -38.21 -72.19 -8.91
N TYR A 36 -37.31 -73.18 -8.94
CA TYR A 36 -35.89 -72.97 -8.61
C TYR A 36 -35.19 -72.08 -9.65
N PHE A 37 -35.45 -72.31 -10.94
CA PHE A 37 -34.90 -71.51 -12.02
C PHE A 37 -35.43 -70.08 -12.01
N VAL A 38 -36.76 -69.90 -11.92
CA VAL A 38 -37.41 -68.60 -11.82
C VAL A 38 -36.97 -67.86 -10.55
N GLY A 39 -36.88 -68.57 -9.41
CA GLY A 39 -36.38 -68.03 -8.15
C GLY A 39 -34.95 -67.48 -8.24
N ASN A 40 -34.04 -68.23 -8.88
CA ASN A 40 -32.66 -67.76 -9.11
C ASN A 40 -32.58 -66.59 -10.09
N THR A 41 -33.48 -66.50 -11.07
CA THR A 41 -33.51 -65.33 -11.97
C THR A 41 -34.08 -64.09 -11.28
N MET A 42 -35.14 -64.21 -10.47
CA MET A 42 -35.73 -63.07 -9.74
C MET A 42 -34.77 -62.47 -8.71
N THR A 43 -33.96 -63.29 -8.04
CA THR A 43 -32.94 -62.80 -7.09
C THR A 43 -31.80 -62.05 -7.78
N GLY A 44 -31.40 -62.47 -8.99
CA GLY A 44 -30.44 -61.74 -9.82
C GLY A 44 -30.93 -60.36 -10.23
N TYR A 45 -32.18 -60.25 -10.70
CA TYR A 45 -32.79 -58.96 -11.06
C TYR A 45 -32.95 -58.02 -9.87
N ALA A 46 -33.41 -58.52 -8.71
CA ALA A 46 -33.54 -57.71 -7.50
C ALA A 46 -32.18 -57.22 -6.96
N THR A 47 -31.13 -58.03 -7.11
CA THR A 47 -29.77 -57.63 -6.72
C THR A 47 -29.21 -56.57 -7.68
N TYR A 48 -29.44 -56.73 -8.98
CA TYR A 48 -29.02 -55.76 -9.99
C TYR A 48 -29.74 -54.42 -9.85
N SER A 49 -31.07 -54.42 -9.63
CA SER A 49 -31.84 -53.19 -9.44
C SER A 49 -31.37 -52.42 -8.20
N LYS A 50 -31.10 -53.13 -7.10
CA LYS A 50 -30.57 -52.52 -5.88
C LYS A 50 -29.16 -51.95 -6.09
N SER A 51 -28.32 -52.61 -6.88
CA SER A 51 -26.99 -52.11 -7.24
C SER A 51 -27.07 -50.83 -8.06
N LEU A 52 -27.96 -50.77 -9.06
CA LEU A 52 -28.23 -49.57 -9.86
C LEU A 52 -28.75 -48.43 -9.01
N GLU A 53 -29.72 -48.69 -8.12
CA GLU A 53 -30.27 -47.68 -7.21
C GLU A 53 -29.19 -47.11 -6.27
N THR A 54 -28.30 -47.97 -5.77
CA THR A 54 -27.16 -47.55 -4.95
C THR A 54 -26.19 -46.69 -5.76
N GLN A 55 -25.85 -47.08 -6.99
CA GLN A 55 -24.98 -46.29 -7.87
C GLN A 55 -25.60 -44.94 -8.22
N LEU A 56 -26.90 -44.90 -8.50
CA LEU A 56 -27.63 -43.68 -8.79
C LEU A 56 -27.60 -42.72 -7.59
N ASN A 57 -27.89 -43.23 -6.38
CA ASN A 57 -27.84 -42.43 -5.15
C ASN A 57 -26.43 -41.92 -4.85
N ASN A 58 -25.40 -42.75 -5.05
CA ASN A 58 -24.01 -42.31 -4.87
C ASN A 58 -23.63 -41.22 -5.88
N THR A 59 -23.99 -41.40 -7.15
CA THR A 59 -23.73 -40.41 -8.20
C THR A 59 -24.46 -39.09 -7.93
N GLN A 60 -25.70 -39.15 -7.43
CA GLN A 60 -26.46 -37.97 -7.05
C GLN A 60 -25.82 -37.22 -5.86
N ALA A 61 -25.31 -37.96 -4.88
CA ALA A 61 -24.59 -37.39 -3.74
C ALA A 61 -23.28 -36.73 -4.19
N GLU A 62 -22.51 -37.40 -5.06
CA GLU A 62 -21.30 -36.84 -5.66
C GLU A 62 -21.59 -35.56 -6.46
N LEU A 63 -22.65 -35.57 -7.27
CA LEU A 63 -23.04 -34.40 -8.05
C LEU A 63 -23.41 -33.22 -7.15
N THR A 64 -24.12 -33.48 -6.06
CA THR A 64 -24.46 -32.45 -5.06
C THR A 64 -23.21 -31.87 -4.41
N ALA A 65 -22.28 -32.74 -3.99
CA ALA A 65 -21.02 -32.31 -3.38
C ALA A 65 -20.15 -31.49 -4.35
N VAL A 66 -20.08 -31.89 -5.63
CA VAL A 66 -19.35 -31.14 -6.67
C VAL A 66 -20.02 -29.79 -6.94
N GLN A 67 -21.35 -29.72 -6.91
CA GLN A 67 -22.08 -28.47 -7.07
C GLN A 67 -21.82 -27.51 -5.91
N GLU A 68 -21.84 -27.99 -4.67
CA GLU A 68 -21.47 -27.18 -3.49
C GLU A 68 -20.03 -26.66 -3.58
N GLN A 69 -19.08 -27.50 -3.99
CA GLN A 69 -17.69 -27.08 -4.21
C GLN A 69 -17.57 -26.02 -5.30
N LYS A 70 -18.35 -26.13 -6.37
CA LYS A 70 -18.40 -25.12 -7.44
C LYS A 70 -18.88 -23.77 -6.89
N ASP A 71 -19.97 -23.76 -6.12
CA ASP A 71 -20.54 -22.52 -5.58
C ASP A 71 -19.56 -21.83 -4.61
N ILE A 72 -18.84 -22.62 -3.79
CA ILE A 72 -17.76 -22.10 -2.94
C ILE A 72 -16.64 -21.50 -3.78
N CYS A 73 -16.22 -22.18 -4.84
CA CYS A 73 -15.15 -21.71 -5.73
C CYS A 73 -15.54 -20.39 -6.42
N GLU A 74 -16.77 -20.28 -6.91
CA GLU A 74 -17.30 -19.04 -7.50
C GLU A 74 -17.29 -17.89 -6.49
N SER A 75 -17.74 -18.14 -5.25
CA SER A 75 -17.70 -17.13 -4.18
C SER A 75 -16.27 -16.68 -3.85
N VAL A 76 -15.31 -17.60 -3.80
CA VAL A 76 -13.89 -17.27 -3.59
C VAL A 76 -13.35 -16.42 -4.74
N LEU A 77 -13.71 -16.74 -5.98
CA LEU A 77 -13.26 -16.02 -7.16
C LEU A 77 -13.81 -14.58 -7.19
N GLU A 78 -15.08 -14.38 -6.82
CA GLU A 78 -15.67 -13.05 -6.68
C GLU A 78 -14.97 -12.23 -5.59
N ASN A 79 -14.68 -12.83 -4.44
CA ASN A 79 -13.94 -12.17 -3.37
C ASN A 79 -12.53 -11.77 -3.81
N MET A 80 -11.81 -12.66 -4.49
CA MET A 80 -10.49 -12.35 -5.05
C MET A 80 -10.54 -11.22 -6.07
N ARG A 81 -11.56 -11.20 -6.94
CA ARG A 81 -11.77 -10.12 -7.92
C ARG A 81 -12.02 -8.78 -7.23
N SER A 82 -12.84 -8.76 -6.19
CA SER A 82 -13.10 -7.57 -5.38
C SER A 82 -11.82 -7.06 -4.70
N ASN A 83 -11.06 -7.96 -4.09
CA ASN A 83 -9.77 -7.64 -3.46
C ASN A 83 -8.78 -7.05 -4.47
N LEU A 84 -8.64 -7.65 -5.67
CA LEU A 84 -7.81 -7.10 -6.74
C LEU A 84 -8.23 -5.68 -7.14
N GLY A 85 -9.54 -5.41 -7.23
CA GLY A 85 -10.04 -4.06 -7.49
C GLY A 85 -9.64 -3.04 -6.41
N SER A 86 -9.72 -3.45 -5.14
CA SER A 86 -9.30 -2.62 -4.00
C SER A 86 -7.79 -2.38 -3.98
N LEU A 87 -6.98 -3.41 -4.22
CA LEU A 87 -5.52 -3.28 -4.34
C LEU A 87 -5.14 -2.34 -5.49
N ASN A 88 -5.79 -2.45 -6.64
CA ASN A 88 -5.51 -1.59 -7.78
C ASN A 88 -5.86 -0.11 -7.50
N SER A 89 -6.96 0.13 -6.81
CA SER A 89 -7.36 1.48 -6.37
C SER A 89 -6.35 2.06 -5.36
N SER A 90 -5.87 1.22 -4.44
CA SER A 90 -4.84 1.58 -3.47
C SER A 90 -3.51 1.90 -4.16
N LEU A 91 -3.13 1.10 -5.17
CA LEU A 91 -1.92 1.32 -5.97
C LEU A 91 -1.99 2.65 -6.74
N SER A 92 -3.12 2.94 -7.38
CA SER A 92 -3.35 4.21 -8.08
C SER A 92 -3.26 5.43 -7.14
N THR A 93 -3.87 5.31 -5.95
CA THR A 93 -3.79 6.34 -4.90
C THR A 93 -2.35 6.55 -4.44
N CYS A 94 -1.62 5.45 -4.19
CA CYS A 94 -0.21 5.50 -3.83
C CYS A 94 0.64 6.18 -4.91
N GLY A 95 0.43 5.84 -6.19
CA GLY A 95 1.11 6.48 -7.32
C GLY A 95 0.84 7.99 -7.38
N SER A 96 -0.40 8.41 -7.17
CA SER A 96 -0.78 9.83 -7.15
C SER A 96 -0.13 10.58 -5.98
N ASN A 97 -0.13 9.98 -4.79
CA ASN A 97 0.52 10.56 -3.61
C ASN A 97 2.03 10.69 -3.79
N LEU A 98 2.68 9.69 -4.41
CA LEU A 98 4.12 9.73 -4.69
C LEU A 98 4.45 10.86 -5.67
N ALA A 99 3.65 11.04 -6.73
CA ALA A 99 3.82 12.13 -7.68
C ALA A 99 3.65 13.51 -7.00
N SER A 100 2.63 13.65 -6.15
CA SER A 100 2.39 14.87 -5.36
C SER A 100 3.56 15.17 -4.42
N ASN A 101 4.03 14.17 -3.66
CA ASN A 101 5.18 14.32 -2.76
C ASN A 101 6.45 14.72 -3.51
N ARG A 102 6.66 14.20 -4.73
CA ARG A 102 7.78 14.58 -5.59
C ARG A 102 7.72 16.05 -5.98
N LEU A 103 6.54 16.57 -6.34
CA LEU A 103 6.36 18.00 -6.66
C LEU A 103 6.58 18.88 -5.42
N SER A 104 6.07 18.47 -4.26
CA SER A 104 6.31 19.16 -2.99
C SER A 104 7.80 19.22 -2.65
N LEU A 105 8.54 18.13 -2.87
CA LEU A 105 9.99 18.10 -2.65
C LEU A 105 10.75 19.02 -3.61
N ASP A 106 10.36 19.06 -4.88
CA ASP A 106 10.96 19.96 -5.88
C ASP A 106 10.74 21.44 -5.50
N ASN A 107 9.52 21.79 -5.07
CA ASN A 107 9.21 23.14 -4.60
C ASN A 107 10.00 23.51 -3.34
N CYS A 108 10.09 22.60 -2.36
CA CYS A 108 10.89 22.82 -1.15
C CYS A 108 12.37 23.04 -1.49
N ASN A 109 12.92 22.30 -2.46
CA ASN A 109 14.29 22.49 -2.92
C ASN A 109 14.51 23.85 -3.59
N LYS A 110 13.56 24.31 -4.42
CA LYS A 110 13.63 25.66 -5.01
C LYS A 110 13.60 26.75 -3.95
N GLU A 111 12.73 26.60 -2.96
CA GLU A 111 12.62 27.54 -1.84
C GLU A 111 13.89 27.57 -0.99
N ARG A 112 14.49 26.41 -0.71
CA ARG A 112 15.79 26.31 -0.03
C ARG A 112 16.88 27.08 -0.77
N VAL A 113 17.01 26.85 -2.09
CA VAL A 113 18.02 27.56 -2.92
C VAL A 113 17.76 29.07 -2.94
N ARG A 114 16.49 29.48 -3.00
CA ARG A 114 16.12 30.89 -2.93
C ARG A 114 16.55 31.52 -1.61
N LEU A 115 16.21 30.89 -0.48
CA LEU A 115 16.56 31.37 0.85
C LEU A 115 18.08 31.40 1.07
N GLU A 116 18.81 30.42 0.53
CA GLU A 116 20.27 30.40 0.55
C GLU A 116 20.87 31.60 -0.20
N ASN A 117 20.34 31.91 -1.39
CA ASN A 117 20.75 33.10 -2.15
C ASN A 117 20.40 34.41 -1.42
N GLU A 118 19.22 34.51 -0.82
CA GLU A 118 18.83 35.67 0.00
C GLU A 118 19.77 35.84 1.21
N GLY A 119 20.14 34.74 1.87
CA GLY A 119 21.12 34.74 2.97
C GLY A 119 22.52 35.20 2.53
N ASN A 120 23.00 34.74 1.38
CA ASN A 120 24.28 35.16 0.80
C ASN A 120 24.28 36.66 0.46
N ASN A 121 23.19 37.17 -0.14
CA ASN A 121 23.03 38.58 -0.47
C ASN A 121 22.98 39.45 0.79
N LEU A 122 22.28 39.00 1.83
CA LEU A 122 22.19 39.70 3.11
C LEU A 122 23.56 39.74 3.80
N SER A 123 24.31 38.63 3.77
CA SER A 123 25.67 38.56 4.31
C SER A 123 26.60 39.54 3.59
N ALA A 124 26.56 39.57 2.26
CA ALA A 124 27.34 40.52 1.46
C ALA A 124 26.99 41.98 1.79
N SER A 125 25.68 42.29 1.90
CA SER A 125 25.19 43.62 2.26
C SER A 125 25.67 44.04 3.66
N LEU A 126 25.64 43.12 4.62
CA LEU A 126 26.10 43.36 5.98
C LEU A 126 27.61 43.63 6.04
N ASN A 127 28.41 42.88 5.28
CA ASN A 127 29.85 43.10 5.17
C ASN A 127 30.17 44.44 4.50
N SER A 128 29.41 44.83 3.48
CA SER A 128 29.54 46.14 2.83
C SER A 128 29.22 47.29 3.79
N CYS A 129 28.09 47.22 4.50
CA CYS A 129 27.68 48.22 5.48
C CYS A 129 28.71 48.37 6.62
N ARG A 130 29.24 47.24 7.11
CA ARG A 130 30.30 47.24 8.11
C ARG A 130 31.55 47.97 7.60
N THR A 131 31.98 47.66 6.38
CA THR A 131 33.15 48.28 5.75
C THR A 131 32.94 49.79 5.56
N GLU A 132 31.74 50.20 5.12
CA GLU A 132 31.37 51.61 4.98
C GLU A 132 31.39 52.35 6.32
N ASN A 133 30.84 51.75 7.37
CA ASN A 133 30.87 52.31 8.72
C ASN A 133 32.32 52.45 9.24
N GLU A 134 33.16 51.44 9.05
CA GLU A 134 34.58 51.49 9.41
C GLU A 134 35.31 52.62 8.65
N ASN A 135 35.05 52.75 7.34
CA ASN A 135 35.61 53.82 6.51
C ASN A 135 35.14 55.22 6.94
N SER A 136 33.86 55.36 7.32
CA SER A 136 33.29 56.62 7.84
C SER A 136 33.96 57.04 9.15
N ILE A 137 34.15 56.09 10.09
CA ILE A 137 34.86 56.33 11.34
C ILE A 137 36.31 56.78 11.08
N GLN A 138 37.02 56.13 10.14
CA GLN A 138 38.38 56.53 9.80
C GLN A 138 38.42 57.93 9.17
N SER A 139 37.51 58.22 8.25
CA SER A 139 37.40 59.53 7.60
C SER A 139 37.14 60.64 8.64
N TYR A 140 36.23 60.41 9.59
CA TYR A 140 35.97 61.33 10.69
C TYR A 140 37.22 61.56 11.55
N LYS A 141 37.94 60.49 11.92
CA LYS A 141 39.20 60.60 12.68
C LYS A 141 40.26 61.41 11.93
N GLN A 142 40.37 61.24 10.61
CA GLN A 142 41.31 62.01 9.80
C GLN A 142 40.92 63.48 9.74
N LEU A 143 39.63 63.79 9.53
CA LEU A 143 39.13 65.17 9.51
C LEU A 143 39.36 65.88 10.85
N ALA A 144 39.06 65.21 11.97
CA ALA A 144 39.31 65.74 13.31
C ALA A 144 40.81 66.01 13.53
N ARG A 145 41.70 65.14 13.03
CA ARG A 145 43.16 65.33 13.06
C ARG A 145 43.65 66.50 12.23
N SER A 146 43.17 66.63 10.99
CA SER A 146 43.68 67.62 10.03
C SER A 146 43.15 69.01 10.26
N SER A 147 41.87 69.12 10.65
CA SER A 147 41.15 70.40 10.61
C SER A 147 40.86 70.93 12.00
N VAL A 148 40.47 70.08 12.94
CA VAL A 148 39.96 70.54 14.25
C VAL A 148 41.05 70.61 15.30
N ARG A 149 42.03 69.69 15.30
CA ARG A 149 43.20 69.74 16.19
C ARG A 149 43.92 71.10 16.21
N PRO A 150 44.35 71.70 15.08
CA PRO A 150 45.07 72.98 15.10
C PRO A 150 44.19 74.17 15.52
N ILE A 151 42.87 74.05 15.40
CA ILE A 151 41.89 75.06 15.85
C ILE A 151 41.66 74.95 17.36
N CYS A 152 41.54 73.72 17.88
CA CYS A 152 41.21 73.43 19.27
C CYS A 152 42.40 73.41 20.23
N CYS A 153 43.52 72.83 19.79
CA CYS A 153 44.78 72.87 20.51
C CYS A 153 45.71 73.81 19.72
N SER A 154 45.62 75.11 20.03
CA SER A 154 46.39 76.17 19.37
C SER A 154 47.87 75.80 19.24
N PHE A 155 48.45 76.06 18.06
CA PHE A 155 49.87 75.83 17.79
C PHE A 155 50.79 76.59 18.76
N GLY A 156 50.35 77.74 19.29
CA GLY A 156 51.08 78.51 20.29
C GLY A 156 51.16 77.81 21.65
N ASP A 157 50.10 77.11 22.06
CA ASP A 157 50.04 76.38 23.33
C ASP A 157 50.80 75.05 23.29
N VAL A 158 50.95 74.48 22.08
CA VAL A 158 51.81 73.32 21.85
C VAL A 158 53.29 73.72 21.84
N GLN A 159 53.64 74.87 21.23
CA GLN A 159 55.02 75.37 21.24
C GLN A 159 55.49 75.85 22.61
N SER A 160 54.60 76.40 23.44
CA SER A 160 54.91 76.78 24.82
C SER A 160 54.97 75.60 25.80
N ALA A 161 54.81 74.36 25.31
CA ALA A 161 54.68 73.13 26.10
C ALA A 161 53.48 73.12 27.08
N ALA A 162 52.52 74.04 26.92
CA ALA A 162 51.32 74.11 27.75
C ALA A 162 50.35 72.96 27.46
N ILE A 163 50.32 72.42 26.23
CA ILE A 163 49.56 71.22 25.84
C ILE A 163 50.54 70.11 25.44
N ARG A 164 50.47 68.96 26.11
CA ARG A 164 51.40 67.83 25.92
C ARG A 164 50.80 66.70 25.09
N ASN A 165 49.49 66.52 25.16
CA ASN A 165 48.79 65.45 24.47
C ASN A 165 47.39 65.91 24.05
N TRP A 166 46.79 65.26 23.07
CA TRP A 166 45.39 65.47 22.71
C TRP A 166 44.76 64.13 22.34
N ASN A 167 43.48 63.97 22.63
CA ASN A 167 42.73 62.76 22.30
C ASN A 167 41.27 63.10 21.96
N ILE A 168 40.60 62.18 21.26
CA ILE A 168 39.16 62.26 20.98
C ILE A 168 38.46 61.27 21.90
N THR A 169 37.63 61.77 22.81
CA THR A 169 36.87 60.96 23.77
C THR A 169 35.39 61.28 23.64
N ASN A 170 34.55 60.27 23.41
CA ASN A 170 33.09 60.43 23.25
C ASN A 170 32.67 61.52 22.23
N GLY A 171 33.40 61.64 21.12
CA GLY A 171 33.11 62.64 20.08
C GLY A 171 33.57 64.07 20.39
N SER A 172 34.24 64.30 21.53
CA SER A 172 34.86 65.58 21.87
C SER A 172 36.39 65.53 21.76
N ILE A 173 37.00 66.65 21.35
CA ILE A 173 38.45 66.84 21.36
C ILE A 173 38.86 67.37 22.72
N VAL A 174 39.72 66.61 23.38
CA VAL A 174 40.29 66.92 24.67
C VAL A 174 41.79 67.19 24.50
N CYS A 175 42.21 68.43 24.75
CA CYS A 175 43.62 68.80 24.78
C CYS A 175 44.12 68.72 26.24
N ASN A 176 45.11 67.88 26.52
CA ASN A 176 45.66 67.66 27.86
C ASN A 176 47.04 68.30 27.99
N GLY A 177 47.18 69.14 29.00
CA GLY A 177 48.36 69.96 29.23
C GLY A 177 48.54 70.33 30.70
N ASN A 178 48.93 71.57 30.97
CA ASN A 178 48.82 72.16 32.30
C ASN A 178 47.35 72.45 32.70
N TYR A 179 46.43 72.35 31.74
CA TYR A 179 44.97 72.44 31.88
C TYR A 179 44.33 71.54 30.82
N THR A 180 43.06 71.20 30.99
CA THR A 180 42.27 70.38 30.05
C THR A 180 41.23 71.24 29.37
N ILE A 181 41.24 71.29 28.03
CA ILE A 181 40.20 71.98 27.24
C ILE A 181 39.32 70.95 26.56
N ASN A 182 38.00 71.03 26.80
CA ASN A 182 37.00 70.29 26.06
C ASN A 182 36.40 71.20 24.98
N CYS A 183 36.75 70.94 23.72
CA CYS A 183 36.36 71.80 22.61
C CYS A 183 34.87 71.70 22.23
N THR A 184 34.15 70.70 22.74
CA THR A 184 32.73 70.49 22.45
C THR A 184 31.83 71.12 23.52
N SER A 185 32.25 71.12 24.79
CA SER A 185 31.51 71.80 25.88
C SER A 185 32.00 73.23 26.15
N GLY A 186 33.18 73.61 25.65
CA GLY A 186 33.82 74.90 25.97
C GLY A 186 34.37 74.98 27.39
N GLU A 187 34.34 73.88 28.13
CA GLU A 187 34.84 73.82 29.51
C GLU A 187 36.37 73.72 29.52
N SER A 188 37.00 74.61 30.28
CA SER A 188 38.43 74.56 30.59
C SER A 188 38.61 74.26 32.09
N ASN A 189 39.26 73.15 32.40
CA ASN A 189 39.70 72.83 33.77
C ASN A 189 41.18 73.13 33.89
N TYR A 190 41.52 74.14 34.70
CA TYR A 190 42.89 74.52 35.04
C TYR A 190 43.44 73.67 36.17
#